data_AF-A0A537KDD9-F1
#
_entry.id   AF-A0A537KDD9-F1
#
_cell.length_a   1.000
_cell.length_b   1.000
_cell.length_c   1.000
_cell.angle_alpha   90.00
_cell.angle_beta   90.00
_cell.angle_gamma   90.00
#
_symmetry.space_group_name_H-M   'P 1'
#
loop_
_entity.id
_entity.type
_entity.pdbx_description
1 polymer ?
#
loop_
_entity_poly.entity_id
_entity_poly.type
_entity_poly.pdbx_seq_one_letter_code
_entity_poly.pdbx_strand_id
1 'polypeptide(L)'
;MKAVNLFALLSLILNCSVYSQQEPACKVTWTDLIGTYSGACKNGFANGKGEAKGVHYYKGSFKDGKPDGDGLYYYNDSVYYDGPFQDGLKEGKGEMHYLRRNMDDSIVKGYWSGDLFKGNKFAPYSFSTTESFDNIEITSSKVSGKTVTIEITTTSGTAGASGSTLALLNLISTSASTLKIQSRVNGSFKNSASYEVSEFPCRLFGTLSDGNTFGLDLNKAANWKIRLYKNQ
;
A
#
# COMPACT_ATOMS: atom_id res chain seq x y z
N MET A 1 13.89 -82.88 -23.08
CA MET A 1 14.69 -82.16 -24.09
C MET A 1 13.96 -80.87 -24.44
N LYS A 2 14.66 -79.72 -24.38
CA LYS A 2 14.26 -78.33 -24.78
C LYS A 2 13.22 -77.67 -23.85
N ALA A 3 13.61 -76.74 -22.95
CA ALA A 3 13.99 -75.31 -23.12
C ALA A 3 12.76 -74.41 -23.40
N VAL A 4 12.54 -73.18 -22.91
CA VAL A 4 13.15 -72.23 -21.93
C VAL A 4 12.13 -71.04 -21.88
N ASN A 5 12.05 -70.33 -20.73
CA ASN A 5 11.51 -68.97 -20.49
C ASN A 5 10.03 -68.64 -20.73
N LEU A 6 9.39 -67.93 -19.78
CA LEU A 6 9.24 -66.47 -19.86
C LEU A 6 8.63 -65.89 -18.57
N PHE A 7 9.34 -64.93 -17.97
CA PHE A 7 8.89 -64.04 -16.92
C PHE A 7 7.58 -63.32 -17.30
N ALA A 8 6.58 -63.32 -16.42
CA ALA A 8 5.48 -62.35 -16.46
C ALA A 8 5.18 -61.88 -15.03
N LEU A 9 5.88 -60.84 -14.62
CA LEU A 9 5.55 -60.00 -13.46
C LEU A 9 4.20 -59.33 -13.74
N LEU A 10 3.17 -59.70 -12.99
CA LEU A 10 1.85 -59.10 -13.05
C LEU A 10 1.93 -57.69 -12.46
N SER A 11 1.86 -56.68 -13.32
CA SER A 11 1.95 -55.26 -13.00
C SER A 11 0.73 -54.79 -12.21
N LEU A 12 0.96 -54.36 -10.96
CA LEU A 12 -0.02 -53.66 -10.13
C LEU A 12 -0.12 -52.21 -10.64
N ILE A 13 -1.07 -51.95 -11.54
CA ILE A 13 -1.32 -50.59 -12.04
C ILE A 13 -2.08 -49.83 -10.96
N LEU A 14 -1.33 -49.15 -10.09
CA LEU A 14 -1.86 -48.19 -9.15
C LEU A 14 -2.38 -47.00 -9.95
N ASN A 15 -3.68 -46.98 -10.25
CA ASN A 15 -4.39 -45.82 -10.78
C ASN A 15 -4.43 -44.73 -9.70
N CYS A 16 -3.28 -44.08 -9.46
CA CYS A 16 -3.25 -42.78 -8.84
C CYS A 16 -3.65 -41.79 -9.93
N SER A 17 -4.96 -41.61 -10.13
CA SER A 17 -5.48 -40.41 -10.77
C SER A 17 -5.09 -39.23 -9.88
N VAL A 18 -3.91 -38.67 -10.15
CA VAL A 18 -3.50 -37.36 -9.65
C VAL A 18 -4.50 -36.37 -10.25
N TYR A 19 -5.56 -36.10 -9.50
CA TYR A 19 -6.46 -35.00 -9.79
C TYR A 19 -5.65 -33.74 -9.49
N SER A 20 -4.96 -33.24 -10.51
CA SER A 20 -4.37 -31.91 -10.49
C SER A 20 -5.54 -30.93 -10.38
N GLN A 21 -5.93 -30.57 -9.16
CA GLN A 21 -6.69 -29.34 -8.93
C GLN A 21 -5.78 -28.23 -9.47
N GLN A 22 -6.05 -27.77 -10.70
CA GLN A 22 -5.39 -26.58 -11.22
C GLN A 22 -5.83 -25.45 -10.30
N GLU A 23 -4.95 -25.05 -9.38
CA GLU A 23 -5.14 -23.87 -8.54
C GLU A 23 -5.63 -22.74 -9.46
N PRO A 24 -6.75 -22.07 -9.11
CA PRO A 24 -7.33 -21.07 -9.99
C PRO A 24 -6.25 -20.06 -10.36
N ALA A 25 -6.03 -19.87 -11.66
CA ALA A 25 -5.00 -18.98 -12.17
C ALA A 25 -5.15 -17.61 -11.49
N CYS A 26 -4.08 -17.16 -10.84
CA CYS A 26 -4.11 -15.94 -10.04
C CYS A 26 -4.43 -14.74 -10.92
N LYS A 27 -5.53 -14.06 -10.60
CA LYS A 27 -6.08 -13.00 -11.43
C LYS A 27 -5.32 -11.70 -11.24
N VAL A 28 -4.81 -11.17 -12.34
CA VAL A 28 -4.43 -9.76 -12.48
C VAL A 28 -5.69 -9.00 -12.92
N THR A 29 -5.94 -7.84 -12.30
CA THR A 29 -7.13 -7.01 -12.56
C THR A 29 -6.78 -5.68 -13.20
N TRP A 30 -5.49 -5.32 -13.25
CA TRP A 30 -5.05 -4.16 -14.01
C TRP A 30 -5.13 -4.46 -15.50
N THR A 31 -5.99 -3.74 -16.22
CA THR A 31 -6.44 -4.07 -17.59
C THR A 31 -5.28 -4.34 -18.54
N ASP A 32 -4.26 -3.50 -18.50
CA ASP A 32 -3.11 -3.56 -19.41
C ASP A 32 -2.18 -4.75 -19.14
N LEU A 33 -2.32 -5.37 -17.97
CA LEU A 33 -1.52 -6.49 -17.51
C LEU A 33 -2.32 -7.80 -17.49
N ILE A 34 -3.58 -7.81 -17.95
CA ILE A 34 -4.36 -9.04 -18.09
C ILE A 34 -3.73 -9.89 -19.18
N GLY A 35 -3.30 -11.09 -18.81
CA GLY A 35 -2.58 -12.03 -19.67
C GLY A 35 -1.97 -13.15 -18.83
N THR A 36 -0.68 -13.40 -18.97
CA THR A 36 0.02 -14.38 -18.14
C THR A 36 0.50 -13.75 -16.84
N TYR A 37 0.38 -14.47 -15.73
CA TYR A 37 0.91 -14.07 -14.43
C TYR A 37 1.74 -15.19 -13.81
N SER A 38 2.86 -14.83 -13.19
CA SER A 38 3.67 -15.72 -12.36
C SER A 38 4.09 -14.99 -11.09
N GLY A 39 3.73 -15.52 -9.93
CA GLY A 39 4.06 -14.87 -8.67
C GLY A 39 3.18 -15.31 -7.51
N ALA A 40 3.32 -14.59 -6.41
CA ALA A 40 2.56 -14.84 -5.20
C ALA A 40 1.07 -14.55 -5.39
N CYS A 41 0.24 -15.32 -4.69
CA CYS A 41 -1.19 -15.36 -4.91
C CYS A 41 -1.93 -15.38 -3.59
N LYS A 42 -3.01 -14.61 -3.49
CA LYS A 42 -3.87 -14.57 -2.31
C LYS A 42 -5.32 -14.41 -2.73
N ASN A 43 -6.19 -15.28 -2.24
CA ASN A 43 -7.63 -15.24 -2.52
C ASN A 43 -7.97 -15.23 -4.03
N GLY A 44 -7.17 -15.93 -4.86
CA GLY A 44 -7.36 -15.98 -6.30
C GLY A 44 -6.88 -14.74 -7.07
N PHE A 45 -6.22 -13.78 -6.40
CA PHE A 45 -5.65 -12.58 -7.03
C PHE A 45 -4.12 -12.56 -6.90
N ALA A 46 -3.45 -11.94 -7.88
CA ALA A 46 -2.04 -11.59 -7.77
C ALA A 46 -1.81 -10.75 -6.50
N ASN A 47 -0.91 -11.19 -5.63
CA ASN A 47 -0.67 -10.56 -4.33
C ASN A 47 0.74 -10.89 -3.80
N GLY A 48 1.55 -9.88 -3.53
CA GLY A 48 2.98 -10.03 -3.26
C GLY A 48 3.82 -9.89 -4.53
N LYS A 49 5.06 -10.42 -4.53
CA LYS A 49 5.96 -10.28 -5.68
C LYS A 49 5.51 -11.16 -6.86
N GLY A 50 5.56 -10.61 -8.06
CA GLY A 50 5.25 -11.35 -9.29
C GLY A 50 5.56 -10.58 -10.57
N GLU A 51 5.24 -11.22 -11.68
CA GLU A 51 5.40 -10.71 -13.04
C GLU A 51 4.10 -10.94 -13.81
N ALA A 52 3.60 -9.89 -14.47
CA ALA A 52 2.43 -9.96 -15.35
C ALA A 52 2.82 -9.51 -16.75
N LYS A 53 2.32 -10.22 -17.76
CA LYS A 53 2.51 -9.90 -19.18
C LYS A 53 1.17 -9.92 -19.89
N GLY A 54 0.67 -8.73 -20.20
CA GLY A 54 -0.50 -8.47 -21.02
C GLY A 54 -0.10 -7.65 -22.25
N VAL A 55 -0.80 -6.55 -22.49
CA VAL A 55 -0.38 -5.53 -23.48
C VAL A 55 0.88 -4.83 -23.00
N HIS A 56 1.00 -4.62 -21.69
CA HIS A 56 2.21 -4.14 -21.01
C HIS A 56 2.86 -5.26 -20.19
N TYR A 57 4.09 -5.04 -19.74
CA TYR A 57 4.78 -5.95 -18.83
C TYR A 57 5.06 -5.25 -17.50
N TYR A 58 4.82 -5.95 -16.39
CA TYR A 58 5.12 -5.45 -15.06
C TYR A 58 5.82 -6.51 -14.23
N LYS A 59 6.86 -6.09 -13.52
CA LYS A 59 7.58 -6.89 -12.52
C LYS A 59 7.64 -6.11 -11.23
N GLY A 60 7.02 -6.64 -10.18
CA GLY A 60 6.99 -5.92 -8.92
C GLY A 60 6.05 -6.53 -7.89
N SER A 61 5.59 -5.69 -6.98
CA SER A 61 4.62 -6.08 -5.96
C SER A 61 3.19 -5.89 -6.46
N PHE A 62 2.31 -6.82 -6.10
CA PHE A 62 0.89 -6.78 -6.38
C PHE A 62 0.09 -6.74 -5.09
N LYS A 63 -1.10 -6.14 -5.15
CA LYS A 63 -2.13 -6.27 -4.14
C LYS A 63 -3.49 -6.34 -4.83
N ASP A 64 -4.26 -7.36 -4.46
CA ASP A 64 -5.63 -7.59 -4.96
C ASP A 64 -5.73 -7.50 -6.49
N GLY A 65 -4.73 -8.05 -7.19
CA GLY A 65 -4.68 -8.11 -8.65
C GLY A 65 -4.06 -6.89 -9.35
N LYS A 66 -3.65 -5.85 -8.62
CA LYS A 66 -3.08 -4.61 -9.19
C LYS A 66 -1.62 -4.40 -8.78
N PRO A 67 -0.81 -3.70 -9.59
CA PRO A 67 0.47 -3.16 -9.16
C PRO A 67 0.34 -2.34 -7.86
N ASP A 68 1.14 -2.66 -6.85
CA ASP A 68 1.07 -2.03 -5.53
C ASP A 68 2.40 -2.20 -4.77
N GLY A 69 3.06 -1.08 -4.44
CA GLY A 69 4.44 -1.04 -3.95
C GLY A 69 5.45 -0.88 -5.10
N ASP A 70 6.72 -1.17 -4.83
CA ASP A 70 7.80 -0.96 -5.80
C ASP A 70 7.73 -1.96 -6.97
N GLY A 71 7.92 -1.45 -8.19
CA GLY A 71 7.99 -2.28 -9.38
C GLY A 71 8.47 -1.55 -10.64
N LEU A 72 8.60 -2.33 -11.70
CA LEU A 72 9.09 -1.93 -13.00
C LEU A 72 7.98 -2.20 -14.03
N TYR A 73 7.51 -1.15 -14.69
CA TYR A 73 6.39 -1.21 -15.63
C TYR A 73 6.85 -0.78 -17.03
N TYR A 74 6.84 -1.73 -17.96
CA TYR A 74 7.17 -1.52 -19.35
C TYR A 74 5.91 -1.30 -20.16
N TYR A 75 5.79 -0.10 -20.73
CA TYR A 75 4.75 0.22 -21.72
C TYR A 75 5.08 -0.41 -23.07
N ASN A 76 6.37 -0.52 -23.37
CA ASN A 76 6.94 -1.26 -24.48
C ASN A 76 8.46 -1.44 -24.20
N ASP A 77 9.18 -2.05 -25.14
CA ASP A 77 10.61 -2.33 -24.99
C ASP A 77 11.49 -1.07 -24.80
N SER A 78 10.99 0.11 -25.19
CA SER A 78 11.75 1.36 -25.15
C SER A 78 11.25 2.36 -24.09
N VAL A 79 10.15 2.08 -23.40
CA VAL A 79 9.55 3.02 -22.45
C VAL A 79 9.11 2.28 -21.19
N TYR A 80 9.69 2.65 -20.05
CA TYR A 80 9.35 2.04 -18.78
C TYR A 80 9.38 3.03 -17.61
N TYR A 81 8.65 2.69 -16.57
CA TYR A 81 8.67 3.37 -15.28
C TYR A 81 9.25 2.45 -14.22
N ASP A 82 10.23 2.94 -13.48
CA ASP A 82 10.78 2.32 -12.27
C ASP A 82 10.36 3.14 -11.07
N GLY A 83 9.53 2.57 -10.20
CA GLY A 83 9.09 3.26 -8.99
C GLY A 83 7.90 2.62 -8.29
N PRO A 84 7.32 3.34 -7.32
CA PRO A 84 6.20 2.84 -6.54
C PRO A 84 4.89 2.93 -7.32
N PHE A 85 4.02 1.96 -7.04
CA PHE A 85 2.66 1.88 -7.51
C PHE A 85 1.68 1.86 -6.34
N GLN A 86 0.49 2.40 -6.55
CA GLN A 86 -0.62 2.34 -5.61
C GLN A 86 -1.94 2.17 -6.36
N ASP A 87 -2.67 1.10 -6.05
CA ASP A 87 -3.91 0.73 -6.75
C ASP A 87 -3.76 0.69 -8.28
N GLY A 88 -2.57 0.32 -8.77
CA GLY A 88 -2.21 0.24 -10.19
C GLY A 88 -1.58 1.50 -10.78
N LEU A 89 -1.60 2.63 -10.08
CA LEU A 89 -1.12 3.92 -10.58
C LEU A 89 0.30 4.24 -10.07
N LYS A 90 1.12 4.92 -10.87
CA LYS A 90 2.43 5.44 -10.45
C LYS A 90 2.28 6.45 -9.31
N GLU A 91 3.12 6.32 -8.30
CA GLU A 91 3.00 7.10 -7.07
C GLU A 91 4.36 7.31 -6.39
N GLY A 92 4.56 8.42 -5.69
CA GLY A 92 5.80 8.69 -4.97
C GLY A 92 7.01 8.94 -5.90
N LYS A 93 8.22 8.71 -5.37
CA LYS A 93 9.47 9.01 -6.09
C LYS A 93 9.84 7.88 -7.05
N GLY A 94 10.00 8.18 -8.33
CA GLY A 94 10.36 7.19 -9.36
C GLY A 94 11.17 7.77 -10.52
N GLU A 95 11.30 6.98 -11.57
CA GLU A 95 12.02 7.34 -12.80
C GLU A 95 11.26 6.82 -14.02
N MET A 96 10.99 7.69 -14.99
CA MET A 96 10.47 7.32 -16.30
C MET A 96 11.61 7.34 -17.30
N HIS A 97 11.85 6.22 -17.95
CA HIS A 97 12.95 5.99 -18.89
C HIS A 97 12.42 5.88 -20.31
N TYR A 98 13.09 6.59 -21.23
CA TYR A 98 12.85 6.53 -22.67
C TYR A 98 14.15 6.11 -23.34
N LEU A 99 14.22 4.83 -23.68
CA LEU A 99 15.38 4.22 -24.32
C LEU A 99 15.45 4.65 -25.79
N ARG A 100 16.65 5.03 -26.22
CA ARG A 100 16.90 5.45 -27.61
C ARG A 100 17.99 4.60 -28.22
N ARG A 101 17.73 4.06 -29.42
CA ARG A 101 18.76 3.29 -30.15
C ARG A 101 19.93 4.21 -30.50
N ASN A 102 21.14 3.79 -30.13
CA ASN A 102 22.40 4.48 -30.44
C ASN A 102 22.50 5.90 -29.89
N MET A 103 21.77 6.24 -28.83
CA MET A 103 21.82 7.53 -28.14
C MET A 103 21.64 7.31 -26.64
N ASP A 104 22.00 8.32 -25.83
CA ASP A 104 21.74 8.28 -24.39
C ASP A 104 20.23 8.27 -24.09
N ASP A 105 19.85 7.52 -23.06
CA ASP A 105 18.48 7.45 -22.59
C ASP A 105 18.01 8.81 -22.06
N SER A 106 16.72 9.11 -22.26
CA SER A 106 16.10 10.23 -21.56
C SER A 106 15.45 9.72 -20.29
N ILE A 107 15.84 10.30 -19.14
CA ILE A 107 15.34 9.89 -17.83
C ILE A 107 14.65 11.09 -17.17
N VAL A 108 13.39 10.93 -16.83
CA VAL A 108 12.63 11.89 -16.01
C VAL A 108 12.57 11.35 -14.60
N LYS A 109 13.22 12.04 -13.66
CA LYS A 109 13.22 11.72 -12.22
C LYS A 109 12.37 12.73 -11.47
N GLY A 110 11.61 12.30 -10.46
CA GLY A 110 10.82 13.21 -9.64
C GLY A 110 9.78 12.49 -8.79
N TYR A 111 8.60 13.09 -8.66
CA TYR A 111 7.47 12.52 -7.95
C TYR A 111 6.27 12.31 -8.88
N TRP A 112 5.54 11.22 -8.67
CA TRP A 112 4.30 10.89 -9.34
C TRP A 112 3.19 10.83 -8.32
N SER A 113 1.98 11.17 -8.73
CA SER A 113 0.78 10.92 -7.94
C SER A 113 -0.40 10.72 -8.87
N GLY A 114 -1.01 9.53 -8.78
CA GLY A 114 -2.08 9.08 -9.68
C GLY A 114 -1.67 9.17 -11.16
N ASP A 115 -0.53 8.57 -11.54
CA ASP A 115 0.08 8.61 -12.88
C ASP A 115 0.58 9.97 -13.38
N LEU A 116 0.28 11.07 -12.69
CA LEU A 116 0.69 12.41 -13.07
C LEU A 116 2.05 12.78 -12.48
N PHE A 117 2.97 13.27 -13.32
CA PHE A 117 4.25 13.82 -12.86
C PHE A 117 4.06 15.13 -12.10
N LYS A 118 4.63 15.22 -10.89
CA LYS A 118 4.54 16.35 -9.96
C LYS A 118 5.84 17.17 -9.88
N GLY A 119 6.86 16.82 -10.67
CA GLY A 119 8.16 17.49 -10.62
C GLY A 119 9.08 16.96 -9.52
N ASN A 120 10.10 17.74 -9.18
CA ASN A 120 11.19 17.29 -8.29
C ASN A 120 10.88 17.43 -6.79
N LYS A 121 9.75 18.04 -6.44
CA LYS A 121 9.30 18.23 -5.06
C LYS A 121 7.81 17.92 -4.97
N PHE A 122 7.44 17.05 -4.04
CA PHE A 122 6.05 16.75 -3.74
C PHE A 122 5.93 16.44 -2.25
N ALA A 123 5.00 17.11 -1.58
CA ALA A 123 4.70 16.84 -0.19
C ALA A 123 3.58 15.78 -0.13
N PRO A 124 3.86 14.54 0.32
CA PRO A 124 2.85 13.50 0.37
C PRO A 124 1.81 13.77 1.47
N TYR A 125 2.12 14.67 2.42
CA TYR A 125 1.18 15.18 3.39
C TYR A 125 1.52 16.64 3.78
N SER A 126 0.55 17.32 4.40
CA SER A 126 0.73 18.58 5.11
C SER A 126 0.07 18.47 6.49
N PHE A 127 0.61 19.13 7.52
CA PHE A 127 0.03 19.15 8.85
C PHE A 127 0.11 20.56 9.43
N SER A 128 -0.98 21.01 10.05
CA SER A 128 -1.06 22.28 10.78
C SER A 128 -1.84 22.08 12.07
N THR A 129 -1.53 22.83 13.11
CA THR A 129 -2.16 22.69 14.43
C THR A 129 -2.20 24.03 15.14
N THR A 130 -3.24 24.25 15.95
CA THR A 130 -3.30 25.37 16.91
C THR A 130 -2.70 25.00 18.27
N GLU A 131 -2.49 23.70 18.51
CA GLU A 131 -1.83 23.18 19.69
C GLU A 131 -0.31 23.08 19.49
N SER A 132 0.44 23.31 20.57
CA SER A 132 1.87 23.03 20.68
C SER A 132 2.09 21.58 21.13
N PHE A 133 2.67 20.77 20.24
CA PHE A 133 3.13 19.41 20.52
C PHE A 133 4.65 19.39 20.66
N ASP A 134 5.17 18.59 21.59
CA ASP A 134 6.62 18.39 21.75
C ASP A 134 7.21 17.63 20.55
N ASN A 135 6.45 16.68 19.99
CA ASN A 135 6.85 15.93 18.82
C ASN A 135 5.63 15.52 17.97
N ILE A 136 5.81 15.53 16.66
CA ILE A 136 4.81 15.13 15.66
C ILE A 136 5.48 14.16 14.69
N GLU A 137 4.99 12.93 14.63
CA GLU A 137 5.45 11.93 13.67
C GLU A 137 4.33 11.56 12.71
N ILE A 138 4.58 11.70 11.40
CA ILE A 138 3.63 11.31 10.35
C ILE A 138 4.32 10.31 9.43
N THR A 139 3.75 9.13 9.33
CA THR A 139 4.29 8.02 8.55
C THR A 139 3.22 7.37 7.68
N SER A 140 3.63 6.75 6.58
CA SER A 140 2.75 6.04 5.65
C SER A 140 3.29 4.66 5.30
N SER A 141 2.39 3.72 4.96
CA SER A 141 2.78 2.43 4.38
C SER A 141 3.34 2.58 2.96
N LYS A 142 4.26 1.67 2.59
CA LYS A 142 4.78 1.60 1.21
C LYS A 142 3.75 1.13 0.18
N VAL A 143 2.85 0.25 0.62
CA VAL A 143 1.73 -0.31 -0.16
C VAL A 143 0.48 0.54 -0.04
N SER A 144 -0.48 0.41 -0.96
CA SER A 144 -1.77 1.10 -0.83
C SER A 144 -2.49 0.71 0.44
N GLY A 145 -3.14 1.70 1.02
CA GLY A 145 -3.94 1.55 2.22
C GLY A 145 -4.97 2.66 2.32
N LYS A 146 -5.93 2.45 3.21
CA LYS A 146 -7.05 3.36 3.43
C LYS A 146 -7.23 3.77 4.88
N THR A 147 -6.29 3.40 5.74
CA THR A 147 -6.42 3.64 7.17
C THR A 147 -5.69 4.91 7.58
N VAL A 148 -6.31 5.75 8.39
CA VAL A 148 -5.67 6.87 9.09
C VAL A 148 -5.77 6.61 10.58
N THR A 149 -4.62 6.43 11.23
CA THR A 149 -4.53 6.25 12.68
C THR A 149 -3.95 7.50 13.31
N ILE A 150 -4.66 8.09 14.27
CA ILE A 150 -4.19 9.21 15.07
C ILE A 150 -3.95 8.70 16.48
N GLU A 151 -2.71 8.80 16.95
CA GLU A 151 -2.30 8.49 18.32
C GLU A 151 -1.90 9.78 19.02
N ILE A 152 -2.51 10.08 20.16
CA ILE A 152 -2.15 11.20 21.02
C ILE A 152 -1.60 10.62 22.30
N THR A 153 -0.35 10.95 22.63
CA THR A 153 0.31 10.51 23.85
C THR A 153 0.56 11.70 24.75
N THR A 154 0.02 11.66 25.96
CA THR A 154 0.28 12.65 27.00
C THR A 154 1.00 12.02 28.19
N THR A 155 2.14 12.59 28.57
CA THR A 155 2.89 12.18 29.74
C THR A 155 2.82 13.28 30.79
N SER A 156 2.41 12.90 32.01
CA SER A 156 2.54 13.78 33.18
C SER A 156 3.94 13.61 33.76
N GLY A 157 4.67 14.71 33.98
CA GLY A 157 6.02 14.68 34.59
C GLY A 157 6.08 14.12 36.03
N THR A 158 4.94 13.76 36.62
CA THR A 158 4.79 13.24 37.97
C THR A 158 4.27 11.79 37.95
N ALA A 159 5.04 10.87 38.55
CA ALA A 159 4.63 9.49 38.75
C ALA A 159 3.40 9.45 39.69
N GLY A 160 2.27 8.92 39.20
CA GLY A 160 1.02 8.80 39.97
C GLY A 160 0.04 9.96 39.81
N ALA A 161 0.32 10.96 38.96
CA ALA A 161 -0.67 11.98 38.62
C ALA A 161 -1.70 11.42 37.63
N SER A 162 -3.00 11.57 37.95
CA SER A 162 -4.09 11.38 37.01
C SER A 162 -4.14 12.61 36.07
N GLY A 163 -3.22 12.67 35.12
CA GLY A 163 -3.18 13.74 34.12
C GLY A 163 -4.41 13.71 33.22
N SER A 164 -4.95 14.88 32.88
CA SER A 164 -6.04 15.03 31.92
C SER A 164 -5.53 14.66 30.52
N THR A 165 -5.76 13.42 30.08
CA THR A 165 -5.26 12.94 28.79
C THR A 165 -5.87 13.74 27.64
N LEU A 166 -5.03 14.36 26.80
CA LEU A 166 -5.47 15.01 25.58
C LEU A 166 -6.04 13.96 24.62
N ALA A 167 -7.26 14.16 24.14
CA ALA A 167 -7.97 13.20 23.31
C ALA A 167 -8.47 13.82 22.01
N LEU A 168 -8.63 12.98 20.98
CA LEU A 168 -9.27 13.36 19.72
C LEU A 168 -10.79 13.27 19.87
N LEU A 169 -11.47 14.41 20.01
CA LEU A 169 -12.92 14.46 20.08
C LEU A 169 -13.54 14.10 18.73
N ASN A 170 -13.17 14.85 17.69
CA ASN A 170 -13.75 14.69 16.36
C ASN A 170 -12.67 14.69 15.28
N LEU A 171 -12.94 13.96 14.20
CA LEU A 171 -12.21 14.00 12.96
C LEU A 171 -13.22 14.01 11.82
N ILE A 172 -13.16 15.03 10.99
CA ILE A 172 -14.02 15.16 9.81
C ILE A 172 -13.17 15.20 8.55
N SER A 173 -13.73 14.73 7.45
CA SER A 173 -13.20 15.05 6.12
C SER A 173 -13.79 16.37 5.66
N THR A 174 -12.94 17.25 5.12
CA THR A 174 -13.34 18.49 4.45
C THR A 174 -13.18 18.38 2.93
N SER A 175 -13.04 17.15 2.44
CA SER A 175 -12.99 16.76 1.03
C SER A 175 -14.16 15.83 0.69
N ALA A 176 -14.28 15.38 -0.56
CA ALA A 176 -15.35 14.44 -0.96
C ALA A 176 -15.23 13.06 -0.27
N SER A 177 -14.07 12.74 0.31
CA SER A 177 -13.85 11.46 1.00
C SER A 177 -14.71 11.31 2.25
N THR A 178 -15.23 10.10 2.47
CA THR A 178 -15.97 9.72 3.68
C THR A 178 -15.03 9.07 4.71
N LEU A 179 -15.33 9.25 5.99
CA LEU A 179 -14.63 8.60 7.10
C LEU A 179 -15.52 7.57 7.77
N LYS A 180 -15.01 6.35 7.92
CA LYS A 180 -15.62 5.30 8.73
C LYS A 180 -14.72 5.01 9.93
N ILE A 181 -15.24 5.19 11.13
CA ILE A 181 -14.52 4.81 12.35
C ILE A 181 -14.29 3.30 12.39
N GLN A 182 -13.03 2.90 12.56
CA GLN A 182 -12.63 1.49 12.67
C GLN A 182 -12.42 1.10 14.13
N SER A 183 -11.75 1.95 14.90
CA SER A 183 -11.55 1.73 16.34
C SER A 183 -11.27 3.04 17.08
N ARG A 184 -11.60 3.05 18.36
CA ARG A 184 -11.16 4.07 19.33
C ARG A 184 -10.72 3.38 20.61
N VAL A 185 -9.56 3.78 21.10
CA VAL A 185 -8.98 3.29 22.34
C VAL A 185 -8.59 4.50 23.17
N ASN A 186 -9.18 4.62 24.35
CA ASN A 186 -8.84 5.68 25.31
C ASN A 186 -8.13 5.04 26.49
N GLY A 187 -6.85 5.39 26.66
CA GLY A 187 -6.02 4.94 27.78
C GLY A 187 -5.57 6.14 28.62
N SER A 188 -5.02 5.86 29.80
CA SER A 188 -4.61 6.88 30.77
C SER A 188 -3.58 7.89 30.24
N PHE A 189 -2.72 7.47 29.31
CA PHE A 189 -1.66 8.30 28.74
C PHE A 189 -1.66 8.34 27.22
N LYS A 190 -2.50 7.51 26.59
CA LYS A 190 -2.52 7.34 25.14
C LYS A 190 -3.95 7.17 24.66
N ASN A 191 -4.37 8.07 23.79
CA ASN A 191 -5.61 7.96 23.04
C ASN A 191 -5.27 7.59 21.59
N SER A 192 -6.04 6.69 20.99
CA SER A 192 -5.87 6.28 19.60
C SER A 192 -7.22 6.17 18.90
N ALA A 193 -7.30 6.68 17.69
CA ALA A 193 -8.46 6.54 16.84
C ALA A 193 -8.01 6.15 15.42
N SER A 194 -8.63 5.10 14.88
CA SER A 194 -8.38 4.63 13.51
C SER A 194 -9.62 4.81 12.66
N TYR A 195 -9.43 5.33 11.45
CA TYR A 195 -10.48 5.59 10.48
C TYR A 195 -10.12 4.94 9.15
N GLU A 196 -11.10 4.41 8.45
CA GLU A 196 -11.00 4.10 7.04
C GLU A 196 -11.49 5.29 6.22
N VAL A 197 -10.71 5.69 5.23
CA VAL A 197 -10.99 6.77 4.28
C VAL A 197 -11.41 6.15 2.95
N SER A 198 -12.46 6.66 2.32
CA SER A 198 -12.95 6.09 1.05
C SER A 198 -11.94 6.26 -0.10
N GLU A 199 -11.27 7.41 -0.17
CA GLU A 199 -10.42 7.81 -1.28
C GLU A 199 -9.34 8.84 -0.87
N PHE A 200 -8.30 8.93 -1.70
CA PHE A 200 -7.24 9.94 -1.60
C PHE A 200 -7.16 10.72 -2.93
N PRO A 201 -6.68 11.98 -2.93
CA PRO A 201 -6.24 12.75 -1.78
C PRO A 201 -7.39 13.09 -0.83
N CYS A 202 -7.12 13.17 0.47
CA CYS A 202 -8.11 13.57 1.46
C CYS A 202 -7.60 14.70 2.34
N ARG A 203 -8.51 15.60 2.72
CA ARG A 203 -8.24 16.65 3.72
C ARG A 203 -9.06 16.39 4.96
N LEU A 204 -8.38 16.34 6.10
CA LEU A 204 -8.96 16.02 7.39
C LEU A 204 -8.81 17.19 8.35
N PHE A 205 -9.80 17.37 9.22
CA PHE A 205 -9.79 18.38 10.27
C PHE A 205 -10.15 17.72 11.60
N GLY A 206 -9.26 17.85 12.58
CA GLY A 206 -9.39 17.26 13.90
C GLY A 206 -9.63 18.30 14.99
N THR A 207 -10.47 17.95 15.97
CA THR A 207 -10.70 18.75 17.18
C THR A 207 -10.29 17.95 18.41
N LEU A 208 -9.49 18.58 19.26
CA LEU A 208 -8.92 18.02 20.48
C LEU A 208 -9.77 18.36 21.70
N SER A 209 -9.58 17.65 22.81
CA SER A 209 -10.38 17.79 24.03
C SER A 209 -10.22 19.13 24.76
N ASP A 210 -9.16 19.88 24.46
CA ASP A 210 -8.91 21.24 24.97
C ASP A 210 -9.43 22.34 24.04
N GLY A 211 -10.09 21.97 22.93
CA GLY A 211 -10.61 22.89 21.93
C GLY A 211 -9.62 23.27 20.84
N ASN A 212 -8.35 22.86 20.95
CA ASN A 212 -7.40 23.04 19.86
C ASN A 212 -7.72 22.15 18.66
N THR A 213 -7.19 22.51 17.50
CA THR A 213 -7.51 21.87 16.24
C THR A 213 -6.26 21.59 15.41
N PHE A 214 -6.37 20.65 14.47
CA PHE A 214 -5.34 20.40 13.47
C PHE A 214 -5.93 20.11 12.09
N GLY A 215 -5.20 20.50 11.05
CA GLY A 215 -5.46 20.15 9.66
C GLY A 215 -4.46 19.13 9.16
N LEU A 216 -4.91 18.20 8.31
CA LEU A 216 -4.07 17.18 7.70
C LEU A 216 -4.48 16.99 6.24
N ASP A 217 -3.58 17.32 5.30
CA ASP A 217 -3.73 16.92 3.90
C ASP A 217 -2.95 15.63 3.68
N LEU A 218 -3.58 14.61 3.09
CA LEU A 218 -2.93 13.35 2.70
C LEU A 218 -3.09 13.17 1.20
N ASN A 219 -1.98 13.28 0.47
CA ASN A 219 -1.98 13.35 -1.00
C ASN A 219 -1.72 12.01 -1.68
N LYS A 220 -1.71 10.92 -0.91
CA LYS A 220 -1.31 9.58 -1.37
C LYS A 220 -2.08 8.50 -0.61
N ALA A 221 -2.50 7.44 -1.31
CA ALA A 221 -3.25 6.32 -0.75
C ALA A 221 -2.39 5.40 0.11
N ALA A 222 -2.41 5.54 1.42
CA ALA A 222 -1.62 4.69 2.30
C ALA A 222 -2.34 4.43 3.62
N ASN A 223 -1.82 3.46 4.37
CA ASN A 223 -2.11 3.41 5.80
C ASN A 223 -1.22 4.44 6.48
N TRP A 224 -1.84 5.53 6.93
CA TRP A 224 -1.21 6.65 7.60
C TRP A 224 -1.25 6.48 9.11
N LYS A 225 -0.15 6.85 9.76
CA LYS A 225 -0.04 6.91 11.20
C LYS A 225 0.52 8.26 11.64
N ILE A 226 -0.29 8.98 12.40
CA ILE A 226 -0.02 10.32 12.93
C ILE A 226 0.12 10.16 14.44
N ARG A 227 1.29 10.48 14.98
CA ARG A 227 1.54 10.45 16.41
C ARG A 227 1.83 11.86 16.90
N LEU A 228 1.06 12.29 17.89
CA LEU A 228 1.14 13.60 18.51
C LEU A 228 1.55 13.40 19.97
N TYR A 229 2.68 13.97 20.36
CA TYR A 229 3.23 13.83 21.71
C TYR A 229 3.15 15.18 22.43
N LYS A 230 2.58 15.18 23.64
CA LYS A 230 2.48 16.37 24.48
C LYS A 230 2.83 16.04 25.93
N ASN A 231 3.81 16.73 26.48
CA ASN A 231 4.12 16.72 27.90
C ASN A 231 3.17 17.68 28.63
N GLN A 232 2.64 17.23 29.76
CA GLN A 232 1.89 18.07 30.71
C GLN A 232 2.68 18.26 32.00
#